data_AF-A0AAE6CHL4-F1
#
_entry.id   AF-A0AAE6CHL4-F1
#
_cell.length_a   1.000
_cell.length_b   1.000
_cell.length_c   1.000
_cell.angle_alpha   90.00
_cell.angle_beta   90.00
_cell.angle_gamma   90.00
#
_symmetry.space_group_name_H-M   'P 1'
#
loop_
_entity.id
_entity.type
_entity.pdbx_description
1 polymer ?
#
loop_
_entity_poly.entity_id
_entity_poly.type
_entity_poly.pdbx_seq_one_letter_code
_entity_poly.pdbx_strand_id
1 'polypeptide(L)'
;MTQSLIDGDWRQLLIDDNVCDAPKQQVIDGKRKQLQDLKARPDTPVQVRRLIISACDALERLKGHVGAEEFYIYYGRLTDLLRVIGKELEVCGIAVD
;
A
#
# COMPACT_ATOMS: atom_id res chain seq x y z
N MET A 1 9.30 -13.92 8.67
CA MET A 1 7.83 -13.96 8.67
C MET A 1 7.42 -13.05 7.54
N THR A 2 6.82 -13.55 6.45
CA THR A 2 6.52 -12.73 5.27
C THR A 2 5.54 -11.62 5.68
N GLN A 3 6.00 -10.37 5.73
CA GLN A 3 5.13 -9.23 6.01
C GLN A 3 4.19 -9.06 4.82
N SER A 4 2.89 -9.26 5.05
CA SER A 4 1.88 -8.95 4.05
C SER A 4 1.91 -7.44 3.75
N LEU A 5 1.91 -7.06 2.47
CA LEU A 5 1.71 -5.66 2.05
C LEU A 5 0.42 -5.06 2.66
N ILE A 6 -0.52 -5.94 3.01
CA ILE A 6 -1.77 -5.63 3.70
C ILE A 6 -1.76 -6.43 5.00
N ASP A 7 -1.06 -5.93 5.99
CA ASP A 7 -1.20 -6.37 7.38
C ASP A 7 -2.57 -5.92 7.94
N GLY A 8 -3.03 -6.53 9.02
CA GLY A 8 -4.30 -6.14 9.66
C GLY A 8 -4.25 -4.73 10.25
N ASP A 9 -3.06 -4.29 10.67
CA ASP A 9 -2.86 -3.07 11.43
C ASP A 9 -3.14 -1.79 10.63
N TRP A 10 -2.69 -1.69 9.38
CA TRP A 10 -2.92 -0.47 8.60
C TRP A 10 -4.40 -0.31 8.21
N ARG A 11 -5.14 -1.42 8.00
CA ARG A 11 -6.58 -1.36 7.72
C ARG A 11 -7.34 -0.77 8.90
N GLN A 12 -7.05 -1.25 10.10
CA GLN A 12 -7.74 -0.80 11.31
C GLN A 12 -7.43 0.67 11.59
N LEU A 13 -6.18 1.08 11.45
CA LEU A 13 -5.75 2.48 11.63
C LEU A 13 -6.38 3.45 10.62
N LEU A 14 -6.51 3.05 9.35
CA LEU A 14 -7.02 3.93 8.30
C LEU A 14 -8.54 4.08 8.31
N ILE A 15 -9.26 3.07 8.78
CA ILE A 15 -10.74 3.04 8.82
C ILE A 15 -11.29 3.61 10.14
N ASP A 16 -10.49 3.67 11.20
CA ASP A 16 -10.97 4.18 12.49
C ASP A 16 -11.21 5.70 12.45
N ASP A 17 -12.47 6.11 12.51
CA ASP A 17 -12.88 7.52 12.56
C ASP A 17 -12.40 8.23 13.84
N ASN A 18 -12.03 7.49 14.89
CA ASN A 18 -11.48 8.06 16.13
C ASN A 18 -9.98 8.37 16.03
N VAL A 19 -9.31 7.89 14.97
CA VAL A 19 -7.89 8.18 14.72
C VAL A 19 -7.77 9.46 13.92
N CYS A 20 -7.03 10.42 14.46
CA CYS A 20 -6.70 11.67 13.78
C CYS A 20 -5.99 11.44 12.43
N ASP A 21 -6.07 12.42 11.55
CA ASP A 21 -5.52 12.32 10.19
C ASP A 21 -3.99 12.11 10.15
N ALA A 22 -3.25 12.67 11.11
CA ALA A 22 -1.79 12.61 11.13
C ALA A 22 -1.24 11.16 11.21
N PRO A 23 -1.68 10.31 12.15
CA PRO A 23 -1.35 8.87 12.13
C PRO A 23 -1.72 8.16 10.82
N LYS A 24 -2.88 8.48 10.23
CA LYS A 24 -3.31 7.89 8.95
C LYS A 24 -2.34 8.24 7.81
N GLN A 25 -1.91 9.50 7.75
CA GLN A 25 -0.91 9.96 6.79
C GLN A 25 0.45 9.28 6.99
N GLN A 26 0.90 9.09 8.23
CA GLN A 26 2.16 8.38 8.53
C GLN A 26 2.14 6.94 8.05
N VAL A 27 1.02 6.24 8.24
CA VAL A 27 0.83 4.86 7.75
C VAL A 27 0.90 4.82 6.22
N ILE A 28 0.23 5.76 5.54
CA ILE A 28 0.26 5.87 4.08
C ILE A 28 1.70 6.11 3.59
N ASP A 29 2.44 7.00 4.23
CA ASP A 29 3.85 7.27 3.90
C ASP A 29 4.74 6.05 4.12
N GLY A 30 4.52 5.31 5.22
CA GLY A 30 5.23 4.06 5.50
C GLY A 30 5.00 3.01 4.42
N LYS A 31 3.74 2.80 4.00
CA LYS A 31 3.40 1.87 2.91
C LYS A 31 4.01 2.30 1.58
N ARG A 32 4.01 3.60 1.28
CA ARG A 32 4.64 4.14 0.07
C ARG A 32 6.14 3.86 0.05
N LYS A 33 6.81 4.03 1.19
CA LYS A 33 8.24 3.73 1.32
C LYS A 33 8.52 2.23 1.11
N GLN A 34 7.77 1.34 1.76
CA GLN A 34 7.92 -0.11 1.56
C GLN A 34 7.79 -0.51 0.08
N LEU A 35 6.81 0.06 -0.62
CA LEU A 35 6.63 -0.15 -2.06
C LEU A 35 7.80 0.40 -2.88
N GLN A 36 8.32 1.59 -2.56
CA GLN A 36 9.50 2.13 -3.25
C GLN A 36 10.74 1.26 -3.05
N ASP A 37 10.93 0.71 -1.85
CA ASP A 37 12.03 -0.21 -1.55
C ASP A 37 11.89 -1.50 -2.38
N LEU A 38 10.68 -2.08 -2.47
CA LEU A 38 10.40 -3.24 -3.33
C LEU A 38 10.63 -2.94 -4.82
N LYS A 39 10.25 -1.75 -5.28
CA LYS A 39 10.48 -1.33 -6.67
C LYS A 39 11.97 -1.24 -7.02
N ALA A 40 12.80 -0.85 -6.05
CA ALA A 40 14.24 -0.68 -6.22
C ALA A 40 14.99 -2.02 -6.27
N ARG A 41 14.40 -3.11 -5.77
CA ARG A 41 15.03 -4.44 -5.80
C ARG A 41 15.24 -4.93 -7.25
N PRO A 42 16.44 -5.43 -7.58
CA PRO A 42 16.79 -5.83 -8.95
C PRO A 42 15.97 -7.03 -9.44
N ASP A 43 15.61 -7.92 -8.53
CA ASP A 43 14.81 -9.13 -8.73
C ASP A 43 13.32 -8.84 -8.95
N THR A 44 12.81 -7.64 -8.64
CA THR A 44 11.41 -7.30 -8.86
C THR A 44 11.07 -7.24 -10.35
N PRO A 45 10.11 -8.05 -10.83
CA PRO A 45 9.73 -8.10 -12.24
C PRO A 45 9.22 -6.74 -12.75
N VAL A 46 9.45 -6.45 -14.04
CA VAL A 46 9.03 -5.18 -14.66
C VAL A 46 7.53 -4.93 -14.51
N GLN A 47 6.69 -5.96 -14.66
CA GLN A 47 5.25 -5.86 -14.48
C GLN A 47 4.88 -5.46 -13.05
N VAL A 48 5.52 -6.09 -12.06
CA VAL A 48 5.33 -5.76 -10.63
C VAL A 48 5.79 -4.34 -10.35
N ARG A 49 6.93 -3.88 -10.90
CA ARG A 49 7.37 -2.49 -10.75
C ARG A 49 6.34 -1.48 -11.27
N ARG A 50 5.64 -1.78 -12.37
CA ARG A 50 4.56 -0.93 -12.89
C ARG A 50 3.38 -0.87 -11.93
N LEU A 51 2.95 -2.01 -11.41
CA LEU A 51 1.88 -2.08 -10.41
C LEU A 51 2.25 -1.30 -9.14
N ILE A 52 3.51 -1.43 -8.69
CA ILE A 52 4.04 -0.67 -7.56
C ILE A 52 3.99 0.84 -7.81
N ILE A 53 4.37 1.32 -9.01
CA ILE A 53 4.26 2.74 -9.35
C ILE A 53 2.81 3.21 -9.23
N SER A 54 1.86 2.46 -9.80
CA SER A 54 0.44 2.78 -9.69
C SER A 54 -0.06 2.79 -8.24
N ALA A 55 0.43 1.89 -7.39
CA ALA A 55 0.09 1.85 -5.98
C ALA A 55 0.66 3.05 -5.21
N CYS A 56 1.90 3.46 -5.50
CA CYS A 56 2.49 4.68 -4.94
C CYS A 56 1.70 5.94 -5.32
N ASP A 57 1.23 6.05 -6.56
CA ASP A 57 0.42 7.18 -6.99
C ASP A 57 -0.97 7.16 -6.33
N ALA A 58 -1.56 5.97 -6.17
CA ALA A 58 -2.83 5.80 -5.46
C ALA A 58 -2.72 6.13 -3.97
N LEU A 59 -1.61 5.77 -3.31
CA LEU A 59 -1.31 6.15 -1.92
C LEU A 59 -1.23 7.67 -1.78
N GLU A 60 -0.61 8.38 -2.72
CA GLU A 60 -0.53 9.84 -2.67
C GLU A 60 -1.90 10.49 -2.80
N ARG A 61 -2.75 9.97 -3.69
CA ARG A 61 -4.13 10.43 -3.80
C ARG A 61 -4.90 10.14 -2.51
N LEU A 62 -4.75 8.95 -1.95
CA LEU A 62 -5.40 8.58 -0.69
C LEU A 62 -4.99 9.52 0.45
N LYS A 63 -3.70 9.90 0.52
CA LYS A 63 -3.18 10.86 1.50
C LYS A 63 -3.90 12.22 1.43
N GLY A 64 -4.14 12.72 0.22
CA GLY A 64 -4.84 13.98 -0.01
C GLY A 64 -6.32 13.96 0.34
N HIS A 65 -6.93 12.78 0.53
CA HIS A 65 -8.35 12.61 0.84
C HIS A 65 -8.58 12.03 2.24
N VAL A 66 -7.56 11.98 3.11
CA VAL A 66 -7.74 11.52 4.50
C VAL A 66 -8.82 12.37 5.18
N GLY A 67 -9.83 11.71 5.76
CA GLY A 67 -10.97 12.36 6.40
C GLY A 67 -12.15 12.71 5.48
N ALA A 68 -12.03 12.49 4.16
CA ALA A 68 -13.13 12.66 3.21
C ALA A 68 -13.93 11.36 3.00
N GLU A 69 -15.19 11.45 2.57
CA GLU A 69 -16.02 10.27 2.25
C GLU A 69 -15.39 9.43 1.11
N GLU A 70 -14.75 10.10 0.15
CA GLU A 70 -14.06 9.48 -0.98
C GLU A 70 -12.86 8.61 -0.55
N PHE A 71 -12.35 8.82 0.67
CA PHE A 71 -11.26 8.03 1.25
C PHE A 71 -11.55 6.54 1.19
N TYR A 72 -12.77 6.12 1.57
CA TYR A 72 -13.15 4.71 1.65
C TYR A 72 -13.11 4.01 0.28
N ILE A 73 -13.49 4.73 -0.78
CA ILE A 73 -13.47 4.23 -2.16
C ILE A 73 -12.02 4.06 -2.63
N TYR A 74 -11.18 5.08 -2.41
CA TYR A 74 -9.77 5.02 -2.77
C TYR A 74 -9.02 3.96 -1.97
N TYR A 75 -9.33 3.81 -0.69
CA TYR A 75 -8.77 2.80 0.20
C TYR A 75 -9.07 1.37 -0.29
N GLY A 76 -10.32 1.08 -0.65
CA GLY A 76 -10.70 -0.23 -1.18
C GLY A 76 -9.93 -0.59 -2.46
N ARG A 77 -9.88 0.33 -3.43
CA ARG A 77 -9.14 0.13 -4.69
C ARG A 77 -7.65 -0.07 -4.48
N LEU A 78 -7.04 0.74 -3.61
CA LEU A 78 -5.63 0.60 -3.26
C LEU A 78 -5.36 -0.75 -2.59
N THR A 79 -6.23 -1.17 -1.68
CA THR A 79 -6.11 -2.47 -1.00
C THR A 79 -6.11 -3.61 -2.00
N ASP A 80 -6.99 -3.61 -3.00
CA ASP A 80 -6.98 -4.65 -4.03
C ASP A 80 -5.72 -4.61 -4.89
N LEU A 81 -5.22 -3.42 -5.24
CA LEU A 81 -3.96 -3.29 -5.97
C LEU A 81 -2.77 -3.84 -5.18
N LEU A 82 -2.70 -3.56 -3.87
CA LEU A 82 -1.68 -4.12 -2.98
C LEU A 82 -1.76 -5.65 -2.88
N ARG A 83 -2.97 -6.25 -2.93
CA ARG A 83 -3.15 -7.72 -2.97
C ARG A 83 -2.56 -8.29 -4.25
N VAL A 84 -2.84 -7.66 -5.38
CA VAL A 84 -2.30 -8.10 -6.68
C VAL A 84 -0.78 -8.04 -6.66
N ILE A 85 -0.19 -6.95 -6.19
CA ILE A 85 1.28 -6.82 -6.06
C ILE A 85 1.84 -7.95 -5.18
N GLY A 86 1.24 -8.18 -4.00
CA GLY A 86 1.69 -9.23 -3.09
C GLY A 86 1.64 -10.63 -3.73
N LYS A 87 0.55 -10.95 -4.44
CA LYS A 87 0.40 -12.22 -5.15
C LYS A 87 1.43 -12.39 -6.26
N GLU A 88 1.69 -11.34 -7.03
CA GLU A 88 2.70 -11.38 -8.10
C GLU A 88 4.12 -11.55 -7.55
N LEU A 89 4.45 -10.90 -6.43
CA LEU A 89 5.72 -11.08 -5.73
C LEU A 89 5.87 -12.52 -5.21
N GLU A 90 4.81 -13.11 -4.65
CA GLU A 90 4.78 -14.51 -4.20
C GLU A 90 5.02 -15.50 -5.35
N VAL A 91 4.32 -15.31 -6.48
CA VAL A 91 4.52 -16.13 -7.70
C VAL A 91 5.96 -16.05 -8.21
N CYS A 92 6.60 -14.90 -8.02
CA CYS A 92 8.00 -14.68 -8.41
C CYS A 92 9.01 -15.12 -7.33
N GLY A 93 8.55 -15.65 -6.19
CA GLY A 93 9.41 -16.08 -5.09
C GLY A 93 10.11 -14.95 -4.34
N ILE A 94 9.58 -13.73 -4.40
CA ILE A 94 10.17 -12.54 -3.78
C ILE A 94 9.52 -12.31 -2.42
N ALA A 95 10.34 -12.38 -1.36
CA ALA A 95 9.89 -12.12 -0.01
C ALA A 95 9.54 -10.63 0.18
N VAL A 96 8.36 -10.37 0.74
CA VAL A 96 7.97 -9.07 1.24
C VAL A 96 8.34 -9.05 2.73
N ASP A 97 9.43 -8.37 3.05
CA ASP A 97 9.92 -8.06 4.40
C ASP A 97 10.09 -6.55 4.49
#